data_AF-A0A7X5RRE6-F1
#
_entry.id   AF-A0A7X5RRE6-F1
#
_cell.length_a   1.000
_cell.length_b   1.000
_cell.length_c   1.000
_cell.angle_alpha   90.00
_cell.angle_beta   90.00
_cell.angle_gamma   90.00
#
_symmetry.space_group_name_H-M   'P 1'
#
loop_
_entity.id
_entity.type
_entity.pdbx_description
1 polymer ?
#
loop_
_entity_poly.entity_id
_entity_poly.type
_entity_poly.pdbx_seq_one_letter_code
_entity_poly.pdbx_strand_id
1 'polypeptide(L)'
;TNNIGGTGKNNINDAISEVKNTATKAKTTVTEGDNIVVKETVNKDGSTNYEVSTKKDLTLNSVTTGDSVLNNNGLTIKDGPSITKEGINAGGKKITNVADGVNAKDAVNVDQLTKVKDNL
;
A
#
# COMPACT_ATOMS: atom_id res chain seq x y z
N THR A 1 -26.34 -40.23 -35.08
CA THR A 1 -25.61 -39.80 -33.87
C THR A 1 -25.93 -38.34 -33.65
N ASN A 2 -26.38 -37.99 -32.45
CA ASN A 2 -26.98 -36.70 -32.12
C ASN A 2 -26.10 -35.97 -31.09
N ASN A 3 -24.88 -35.59 -31.50
CA ASN A 3 -23.90 -34.91 -30.63
C ASN A 3 -22.80 -34.24 -31.48
N ILE A 4 -23.11 -33.13 -32.12
CA ILE A 4 -22.16 -32.43 -33.00
C ILE A 4 -21.02 -31.85 -32.14
N GLY A 5 -19.80 -32.33 -32.37
CA GLY A 5 -18.59 -31.81 -31.71
C GLY A 5 -18.52 -32.04 -30.20
N GLY A 6 -19.29 -33.00 -29.64
CA GLY A 6 -19.31 -33.24 -28.20
C GLY A 6 -20.12 -32.22 -27.39
N THR A 7 -20.85 -31.31 -28.04
CA THR A 7 -21.59 -30.21 -27.40
C THR A 7 -22.94 -30.63 -26.80
N GLY A 8 -23.38 -31.88 -27.03
CA GLY A 8 -24.70 -32.38 -26.64
C GLY A 8 -25.86 -31.85 -27.52
N LYS A 9 -25.57 -31.20 -28.66
CA LYS A 9 -26.57 -30.63 -29.58
C LYS A 9 -26.64 -31.37 -30.91
N ASN A 10 -27.77 -31.26 -31.60
CA ASN A 10 -28.10 -32.07 -32.79
C ASN A 10 -28.13 -31.26 -34.11
N ASN A 11 -28.00 -29.94 -34.04
CA ASN A 11 -27.80 -29.08 -35.21
C ASN A 11 -26.61 -28.13 -34.98
N ILE A 12 -26.07 -27.60 -36.08
CA ILE A 12 -24.84 -26.80 -36.07
C ILE A 12 -25.04 -25.48 -35.31
N ASN A 13 -26.19 -24.83 -35.48
CA ASN A 13 -26.50 -23.55 -34.84
C ASN A 13 -26.50 -23.64 -33.30
N ASP A 14 -27.14 -24.67 -32.76
CA ASP A 14 -27.21 -24.90 -31.32
C ASP A 14 -25.84 -25.28 -30.75
N ALA A 15 -25.07 -26.11 -31.46
CA ALA A 15 -23.72 -26.50 -31.07
C ALA A 15 -22.78 -25.28 -30.95
N ILE A 16 -22.80 -24.38 -31.95
CA ILE A 16 -22.00 -23.14 -31.93
C ILE A 16 -22.43 -22.22 -30.80
N SER A 17 -23.75 -22.11 -30.57
CA SER A 17 -24.29 -21.30 -29.48
C SER A 17 -23.85 -21.83 -28.11
N GLU A 18 -23.81 -23.15 -27.92
CA GLU A 18 -23.31 -23.77 -26.69
C GLU A 18 -21.81 -23.51 -26.47
N VAL A 19 -20.99 -23.59 -27.52
CA VAL A 19 -19.56 -23.25 -27.44
C VAL A 19 -19.37 -21.78 -27.07
N LYS A 20 -20.12 -20.86 -27.71
CA LYS A 20 -20.08 -19.43 -27.36
C LYS A 20 -20.49 -19.19 -25.91
N ASN A 21 -21.53 -19.88 -25.44
CA ASN A 21 -21.98 -19.78 -24.05
C ASN A 21 -20.92 -20.32 -23.09
N THR A 22 -20.32 -21.47 -23.39
CA THR A 22 -19.23 -22.06 -22.61
C THR A 22 -18.02 -21.12 -22.55
N ALA A 23 -17.60 -20.56 -23.68
CA ALA A 23 -16.51 -19.60 -23.76
C ALA A 23 -16.82 -18.32 -22.97
N THR A 24 -18.06 -17.83 -23.03
CA THR A 24 -18.51 -16.66 -22.26
C THR A 24 -18.48 -16.95 -20.76
N LYS A 25 -18.96 -18.12 -20.34
CA LYS A 25 -18.92 -18.57 -18.93
C LYS A 25 -17.50 -18.81 -18.42
N ALA A 26 -16.59 -19.22 -19.30
CA ALA A 26 -15.18 -19.44 -18.95
C ALA A 26 -14.36 -18.15 -18.83
N LYS A 27 -14.89 -17.01 -19.31
CA LYS A 27 -14.20 -15.72 -19.23
C LYS A 27 -14.05 -15.30 -17.76
N THR A 28 -12.82 -14.98 -17.38
CA THR A 28 -12.51 -14.36 -16.07
C THR A 28 -12.43 -12.85 -16.23
N THR A 29 -12.81 -12.10 -15.19
CA THR A 29 -12.73 -10.64 -15.14
C THR A 29 -11.88 -10.19 -13.97
N VAL A 30 -11.12 -9.11 -14.15
CA VAL A 30 -10.36 -8.44 -13.09
C VAL A 30 -10.90 -7.03 -12.93
N THR A 31 -11.23 -6.63 -11.70
CA THR A 31 -11.70 -5.29 -11.36
C THR A 31 -10.66 -4.61 -10.48
N GLU A 32 -10.29 -3.38 -10.80
CA GLU A 32 -9.42 -2.57 -9.96
C GLU A 32 -10.14 -2.18 -8.67
N GLY A 33 -9.51 -2.47 -7.53
CA GLY A 33 -9.92 -1.94 -6.23
C GLY A 33 -9.19 -0.64 -5.89
N ASP A 34 -9.50 -0.08 -4.72
CA ASP A 34 -8.74 1.04 -4.16
C ASP A 34 -7.25 0.69 -4.08
N ASN A 35 -6.40 1.68 -4.31
CA ASN A 35 -4.94 1.56 -4.31
C ASN A 35 -4.33 0.56 -5.30
N ILE A 36 -5.12 -0.09 -6.16
CA ILE A 36 -4.64 -1.03 -7.18
C ILE A 36 -4.70 -0.40 -8.57
N VAL A 37 -3.79 -0.82 -9.44
CA VAL A 37 -3.77 -0.59 -10.89
C VAL A 37 -3.67 -1.95 -11.57
N VAL A 38 -4.50 -2.16 -12.59
CA VAL A 38 -4.54 -3.36 -13.43
C VAL A 38 -4.36 -2.94 -14.87
N LYS A 39 -3.25 -3.36 -15.48
CA LYS A 39 -2.97 -3.08 -16.89
C LYS A 39 -3.19 -4.35 -17.71
N GLU A 40 -4.17 -4.28 -18.61
CA GLU A 40 -4.42 -5.35 -19.58
C GLU A 40 -3.43 -5.29 -20.75
N THR A 41 -2.92 -6.45 -21.16
CA THR A 41 -2.08 -6.64 -22.34
C THR A 41 -2.45 -7.94 -23.05
N VAL A 42 -2.15 -8.04 -24.34
CA VAL A 42 -2.38 -9.27 -25.12
C VAL A 42 -1.03 -9.94 -25.39
N ASN A 43 -0.93 -11.22 -25.04
CA ASN A 43 0.24 -12.05 -25.27
C ASN A 43 0.33 -12.44 -26.75
N LYS A 44 1.52 -12.90 -27.18
CA LYS A 44 1.76 -13.34 -28.56
C LYS A 44 0.88 -14.53 -28.99
N ASP A 45 0.45 -15.37 -28.04
CA ASP A 45 -0.44 -16.51 -28.28
C ASP A 45 -1.92 -16.13 -28.31
N GLY A 46 -2.25 -14.84 -28.19
CA GLY A 46 -3.61 -14.32 -28.17
C GLY A 46 -4.31 -14.40 -26.81
N SER A 47 -3.65 -14.91 -25.76
CA SER A 47 -4.17 -14.87 -24.40
C SER A 47 -4.06 -13.46 -23.79
N THR A 48 -4.93 -13.14 -22.84
CA THR A 48 -4.90 -11.86 -22.11
C THR A 48 -4.03 -11.97 -20.85
N ASN A 49 -3.18 -10.97 -20.60
CA ASN A 49 -2.41 -10.81 -19.37
C ASN A 49 -2.88 -9.57 -18.60
N TYR A 50 -2.93 -9.68 -17.28
CA TYR A 50 -3.28 -8.59 -16.36
C TYR A 50 -2.11 -8.33 -15.41
N GLU A 51 -1.41 -7.22 -15.62
CA GLU A 51 -0.36 -6.76 -14.70
C GLU A 51 -1.01 -5.99 -13.55
N VAL A 52 -0.94 -6.55 -12.34
CA VAL A 52 -1.52 -5.95 -11.13
C VAL A 52 -0.41 -5.31 -10.31
N SER A 53 -0.60 -4.05 -9.94
CA SER A 53 0.34 -3.26 -9.16
C SER A 53 -0.38 -2.35 -8.17
N THR A 54 0.35 -1.80 -7.20
CA THR A 54 -0.19 -0.72 -6.36
C THR A 54 -0.06 0.63 -7.07
N LYS A 55 -0.95 1.56 -6.73
CA LYS A 55 -0.79 2.98 -7.09
C LYS A 55 0.50 3.53 -6.46
N LYS A 56 1.03 4.61 -7.04
CA LYS A 56 2.20 5.32 -6.48
C LYS A 56 1.84 6.06 -5.19
N ASP A 57 0.67 6.68 -5.17
CA ASP A 57 0.08 7.32 -4.01
C ASP A 57 -1.04 6.44 -3.46
N LEU A 58 -0.95 6.10 -2.17
CA LEU A 58 -1.90 5.23 -1.48
C LEU A 58 -2.78 6.06 -0.54
N THR A 59 -4.09 5.84 -0.59
CA THR A 59 -5.02 6.36 0.43
C THR A 59 -5.28 5.26 1.46
N LEU A 60 -4.83 5.47 2.69
CA LEU A 60 -4.85 4.48 3.77
C LEU A 60 -5.34 5.11 5.07
N ASN A 61 -5.95 4.30 5.93
CA ASN A 61 -6.27 4.70 7.31
C ASN A 61 -5.08 4.51 8.26
N SER A 62 -4.27 3.47 8.04
CA SER A 62 -3.12 3.13 8.87
C SER A 62 -2.11 2.26 8.14
N VAL A 63 -0.84 2.38 8.52
CA VAL A 63 0.26 1.46 8.17
C VAL A 63 0.89 0.95 9.46
N THR A 64 1.02 -0.38 9.59
CA THR A 64 1.67 -1.02 10.74
C THR A 64 2.85 -1.86 10.26
N THR A 65 4.03 -1.64 10.85
CA THR A 65 5.26 -2.36 10.54
C THR A 65 6.01 -2.70 11.82
N GLY A 66 5.87 -3.94 12.27
CA GLY A 66 6.32 -4.34 13.61
C GLY A 66 5.64 -3.49 14.68
N ASP A 67 6.43 -2.81 15.51
CA ASP A 67 5.96 -1.94 16.58
C ASP A 67 5.58 -0.52 16.13
N SER A 68 5.82 -0.16 14.86
CA SER A 68 5.52 1.17 14.32
C SER A 68 4.13 1.24 13.71
N VAL A 69 3.39 2.29 14.05
CA VAL A 69 2.07 2.60 13.48
C VAL A 69 2.04 4.04 12.99
N LEU A 70 1.76 4.22 11.69
CA LEU A 70 1.43 5.52 11.09
C LEU A 70 -0.07 5.56 10.81
N ASN A 71 -0.78 6.54 11.34
CA ASN A 71 -2.22 6.73 11.12
C ASN A 71 -2.62 8.21 11.23
N ASN A 72 -3.93 8.48 11.31
CA ASN A 72 -4.49 9.84 11.41
C ASN A 72 -4.03 10.66 12.62
N ASN A 73 -3.42 10.04 13.63
CA ASN A 73 -2.87 10.73 14.79
C ASN A 73 -1.38 11.07 14.63
N GLY A 74 -0.67 10.42 13.70
CA GLY A 74 0.77 10.56 13.49
C GLY A 74 1.51 9.21 13.51
N LEU A 75 2.77 9.22 13.93
CA LEU A 75 3.63 8.04 14.08
C LEU A 75 3.77 7.66 15.56
N THR A 76 3.54 6.40 15.88
CA THR A 76 3.81 5.82 17.22
C THR A 76 4.67 4.58 17.10
N ILE A 77 5.64 4.42 18.00
CA ILE A 77 6.42 3.18 18.17
C ILE A 77 6.10 2.61 19.55
N LYS A 78 5.65 1.35 19.62
CA LYS A 78 5.36 0.69 20.90
C LYS A 78 6.59 0.73 21.82
N ASP A 79 6.37 1.07 23.09
CA ASP A 79 7.41 1.20 24.12
C ASP A 79 8.57 2.17 23.74
N GLY A 80 8.30 3.07 22.79
CA GLY A 80 9.27 3.96 22.16
C GLY A 80 8.75 5.38 21.92
N PRO A 81 9.44 6.14 21.06
CA PRO A 81 9.04 7.51 20.71
C PRO A 81 7.73 7.59 19.93
N SER A 82 7.10 8.77 19.95
CA SER A 82 5.96 9.10 19.08
C SER A 82 6.02 10.54 18.60
N ILE A 83 5.44 10.78 17.42
CA ILE A 83 5.22 12.10 16.82
C ILE A 83 3.75 12.15 16.44
N THR A 84 2.97 12.94 17.17
CA THR A 84 1.51 13.01 17.00
C THR A 84 1.04 14.45 16.88
N LYS A 85 -0.26 14.63 16.67
CA LYS A 85 -0.91 15.95 16.73
C LYS A 85 -0.72 16.67 18.08
N GLU A 86 -0.43 15.94 19.15
CA GLU A 86 -0.18 16.49 20.49
C GLU A 86 1.28 16.93 20.68
N GLY A 87 2.17 16.58 19.75
CA GLY A 87 3.59 16.90 19.80
C GLY A 87 4.49 15.67 19.73
N ILE A 88 5.71 15.81 20.27
CA ILE A 88 6.76 14.79 20.21
C ILE A 88 7.00 14.23 21.61
N ASN A 89 6.94 12.91 21.75
CA ASN A 89 7.35 12.20 22.96
C ASN A 89 8.60 11.35 22.65
N ALA A 90 9.69 11.58 23.39
CA ALA A 90 10.94 10.86 23.20
C ALA A 90 10.96 9.43 23.78
N GLY A 91 9.89 8.98 24.44
CA GLY A 91 9.77 7.62 24.97
C GLY A 91 10.86 7.26 26.00
N GLY A 92 11.27 8.24 26.80
CA GLY A 92 12.36 8.11 27.78
C GLY A 92 13.75 7.89 27.16
N LYS A 93 13.92 8.11 25.86
CA LYS A 93 15.21 7.99 25.16
C LYS A 93 15.89 9.35 25.01
N LYS A 94 17.21 9.33 24.86
CA LYS A 94 17.99 10.54 24.55
C LYS A 94 17.68 11.03 23.14
N ILE A 95 17.47 12.32 22.98
CA ILE A 95 17.48 12.98 21.68
C ILE A 95 18.94 13.38 21.40
N THR A 96 19.55 12.81 20.38
CA THR A 96 20.96 13.01 20.03
C THR A 96 21.09 13.82 18.74
N ASN A 97 22.29 14.35 18.45
CA ASN A 97 22.57 15.17 17.27
C ASN A 97 21.70 16.44 17.17
N VAL A 98 21.39 17.05 18.33
CA VAL A 98 20.72 18.35 18.39
C VAL A 98 21.81 19.44 18.24
N ALA A 99 21.75 20.18 17.13
CA ALA A 99 22.63 21.33 16.91
C ALA A 99 22.38 22.44 17.96
N ASP A 100 23.35 23.35 18.12
CA ASP A 100 23.20 24.50 19.02
C ASP A 100 21.97 25.32 18.61
N GLY A 101 21.03 25.53 19.54
CA GLY A 101 19.87 26.37 19.33
C GLY A 101 20.28 27.83 19.20
N VAL A 102 19.75 28.53 18.19
CA VAL A 102 20.08 29.94 17.90
C VAL A 102 18.88 30.84 18.16
N ASN A 103 17.68 30.36 17.82
CA ASN A 103 16.44 31.09 17.98
C ASN A 103 15.78 30.78 19.32
N ALA A 104 14.89 31.67 19.76
CA ALA A 104 14.21 31.57 21.05
C ALA A 104 13.34 30.31 21.24
N LYS A 105 13.03 29.58 20.16
CA LYS A 105 12.21 28.35 20.20
C LYS A 105 12.97 27.09 19.77
N ASP A 106 14.28 27.20 19.58
CA ASP A 106 15.10 26.04 19.25
C ASP A 106 15.34 25.20 20.52
N ALA A 107 15.51 23.89 20.34
CA ALA A 107 15.96 23.04 21.43
C ALA A 107 17.40 23.39 21.84
N VAL A 108 17.68 23.34 23.14
CA VAL A 108 19.02 23.55 23.70
C VAL A 108 19.68 22.19 23.94
N ASN A 109 20.92 22.02 23.48
CA ASN A 109 21.70 20.81 23.76
C ASN A 109 22.56 20.94 25.04
N VAL A 110 23.19 19.84 25.46
CA VAL A 110 23.99 19.81 26.72
C VAL A 110 25.26 20.67 26.63
N ASP A 111 25.85 20.84 25.44
CA ASP A 111 27.04 21.68 25.24
C ASP A 111 26.73 23.15 25.55
N GLN A 112 25.60 23.66 25.06
CA GLN A 112 25.15 25.02 25.37
C GLN A 112 24.91 25.22 26.87
N LEU A 113 24.29 24.24 27.54
CA LEU A 113 24.09 24.30 28.99
C LEU A 113 25.42 24.31 29.75
N THR A 114 26.39 23.51 29.31
CA THR A 114 27.72 23.41 29.94
C THR A 114 28.50 24.72 29.80
N LYS A 115 28.47 25.36 28.62
CA LYS A 115 29.07 26.69 28.39
C LYS A 115 28.49 27.75 29.32
N VAL A 116 27.19 27.70 29.66
CA VAL A 116 26.61 28.63 30.63
C VAL A 116 27.15 28.36 32.03
N LYS A 117 27.21 27.09 32.45
CA LYS A 117 27.71 26.69 33.78
C LYS A 117 29.15 27.14 34.04
N ASP A 118 30.03 27.06 33.03
CA ASP A 118 31.43 27.46 33.16
C ASP A 118 31.62 28.99 33.29
N ASN A 119 30.57 29.77 33.03
CA ASN A 119 30.54 31.24 33.17
C ASN A 119 29.90 31.73 34.48
N LEU A 120 29.48 30.82 35.38
CA LEU A 120 28.97 31.14 36.73
C LEU A 120 30.08 31.04 37.78
#